data_AF-A0A4S2FKK0-F1
#
_entry.id   AF-A0A4S2FKK0-F1
#
_cell.length_a   1.000
_cell.length_b   1.000
_cell.length_c   1.000
_cell.angle_alpha   90.00
_cell.angle_beta   90.00
_cell.angle_gamma   90.00
#
_symmetry.space_group_name_H-M   'P 1'
#
loop_
_entity.id
_entity.type
_entity.pdbx_description
1 polymer ?
#
loop_
_entity_poly.entity_id
_entity_poly.type
_entity_poly.pdbx_seq_one_letter_code
_entity_poly.pdbx_strand_id
1 'polypeptide(L)'
;MKFTYQVQDFTVTVSTEEYIRRFSNSECFIKYCKECRNYGKVWVCPPFSYDTMAELRQYANLFLVATKITPDGKEIPFSEVNRFFRPERLRIEKRLRDMEMTYGGKAFAYAGSCLYCPEGTCSRLDNQPCRHPELVRPSLESYGLDLGKTASELFGFPLLWGNDGYLPEYLTLICGLFHNGKMDC
;
A
#
# COMPACT_ATOMS: atom_id res chain seq x y z
N MET A 1 -28.96 4.64 4.60
CA MET A 1 -28.47 3.30 5.00
C MET A 1 -27.13 3.44 5.70
N LYS A 2 -26.99 2.85 6.89
CA LYS A 2 -25.68 2.60 7.51
C LYS A 2 -25.19 1.28 6.94
N PHE A 3 -24.17 1.31 6.09
CA PHE A 3 -23.48 0.09 5.70
C PHE A 3 -22.56 -0.33 6.85
N THR A 4 -22.73 -1.56 7.33
CA THR A 4 -21.82 -2.19 8.27
C THR A 4 -20.82 -3.06 7.50
N TYR A 5 -19.64 -3.27 8.08
CA TYR A 5 -18.59 -4.08 7.49
C TYR A 5 -17.72 -4.68 8.59
N GLN A 6 -17.12 -5.83 8.29
CA GLN A 6 -16.13 -6.47 9.13
C GLN A 6 -14.72 -6.12 8.65
N VAL A 7 -13.79 -6.02 9.59
CA VAL A 7 -12.37 -5.77 9.31
C VAL A 7 -11.54 -6.82 10.02
N GLN A 8 -10.60 -7.42 9.29
CA GLN A 8 -9.63 -8.38 9.81
C GLN A 8 -8.24 -7.99 9.35
N ASP A 9 -7.32 -7.82 10.31
CA ASP A 9 -5.90 -7.61 10.03
C ASP A 9 -5.17 -8.94 10.09
N PHE A 10 -4.43 -9.27 9.03
CA PHE A 10 -3.50 -10.38 8.97
C PHE A 10 -2.10 -9.81 8.94
N THR A 11 -1.16 -10.40 9.69
CA THR A 11 0.22 -9.91 9.75
C THR A 11 1.21 -11.03 9.56
N VAL A 12 2.34 -10.72 8.93
CA VAL A 12 3.46 -11.64 8.75
C VAL A 12 4.76 -10.83 8.73
N THR A 13 5.82 -11.39 9.29
CA THR A 13 7.18 -10.83 9.16
C THR A 13 8.02 -11.79 8.34
N VAL A 14 8.72 -11.26 7.34
CA VAL A 14 9.58 -12.02 6.43
C VAL A 14 10.95 -11.36 6.30
N SER A 15 11.95 -12.14 5.88
CA SER A 15 13.24 -11.57 5.45
C SER A 15 13.04 -10.67 4.24
N THR A 16 13.64 -9.48 4.26
CA THR A 16 13.65 -8.56 3.11
C THR A 16 14.29 -9.20 1.88
N GLU A 17 15.39 -9.94 2.07
CA GLU A 17 16.08 -10.62 0.97
C GLU A 17 15.18 -11.67 0.32
N GLU A 18 14.54 -12.53 1.14
CA GLU A 18 13.63 -13.54 0.62
C GLU A 18 12.44 -12.91 -0.09
N TYR A 19 11.86 -11.86 0.51
CA TYR A 19 10.70 -11.20 -0.04
C TYR A 19 11.01 -10.54 -1.39
N ILE A 20 12.12 -9.79 -1.51
CA ILE A 20 12.53 -9.22 -2.80
C ILE A 20 12.76 -10.34 -3.82
N ARG A 21 13.48 -11.40 -3.47
CA ARG A 21 13.78 -12.51 -4.39
C ARG A 21 12.52 -13.17 -4.95
N ARG A 22 11.48 -13.31 -4.13
CA ARG A 22 10.25 -14.04 -4.51
C ARG A 22 9.14 -13.14 -5.06
N PHE A 23 9.04 -11.90 -4.60
CA PHE A 23 7.90 -11.02 -4.82
C PHE A 23 8.25 -9.73 -5.57
N SER A 24 9.52 -9.47 -5.92
CA SER A 24 9.84 -8.35 -6.81
C SER A 24 9.66 -8.74 -8.28
N ASN A 25 9.01 -7.86 -9.03
CA ASN A 25 8.92 -7.94 -10.49
C ASN A 25 8.87 -6.51 -11.07
N SER A 26 9.90 -5.72 -10.76
CA SER A 26 9.93 -4.29 -11.08
C SER A 26 9.74 -4.01 -12.58
N GLU A 27 10.24 -4.88 -13.46
CA GLU A 27 10.06 -4.75 -14.92
C GLU A 27 8.61 -4.92 -15.38
N CYS A 28 7.83 -5.77 -14.71
CA CYS A 28 6.41 -5.92 -14.99
C CYS A 28 5.60 -4.78 -14.36
N PHE A 29 5.84 -4.49 -13.09
CA PHE A 29 5.06 -3.48 -12.35
C PHE A 29 5.30 -2.05 -12.84
N ILE A 30 6.47 -1.73 -13.39
CA ILE A 30 6.68 -0.41 -14.00
C ILE A 30 5.77 -0.19 -15.21
N LYS A 31 5.37 -1.25 -15.93
CA LYS A 31 4.42 -1.15 -17.06
C LYS A 31 3.03 -0.78 -16.54
N TYR A 32 2.52 -1.50 -15.54
CA TYR A 32 1.26 -1.17 -14.88
C TYR A 32 1.29 0.24 -14.26
N CYS A 33 2.41 0.62 -13.65
CA CYS A 33 2.57 1.96 -13.12
C CYS A 33 2.47 3.02 -14.22
N LYS A 34 3.10 2.83 -15.39
CA LYS A 34 3.03 3.78 -16.51
C LYS A 34 1.63 3.98 -17.07
N GLU A 35 0.76 2.98 -16.95
CA GLU A 35 -0.66 3.07 -17.33
C GLU A 35 -1.51 3.77 -16.25
N CYS A 36 -1.01 3.85 -15.01
CA CYS A 36 -1.69 4.52 -13.91
C CYS A 36 -1.65 6.05 -14.09
N ARG A 37 -2.80 6.70 -13.87
CA ARG A 37 -2.95 8.17 -13.92
C ARG A 37 -2.00 8.95 -13.01
N ASN A 38 -1.47 8.32 -11.97
CA ASN A 38 -0.57 8.93 -10.98
C ASN A 38 0.91 8.90 -11.37
N TYR A 39 1.30 8.12 -12.39
CA TYR A 39 2.69 7.99 -12.83
C TYR A 39 3.30 9.35 -13.14
N GLY A 40 4.46 9.65 -12.55
CA GLY A 40 5.15 10.93 -12.72
C GLY A 40 4.43 12.15 -12.13
N LYS A 41 3.24 12.00 -11.53
CA LYS A 41 2.40 13.11 -11.03
C LYS A 41 2.31 13.20 -9.52
N VAL A 42 2.57 12.10 -8.81
CA VAL A 42 2.54 12.05 -7.34
C VAL A 42 3.90 11.61 -6.80
N TRP A 43 4.43 12.26 -5.76
CA TRP A 43 5.76 11.98 -5.20
C TRP A 43 5.99 10.54 -4.73
N VAL A 44 4.93 9.82 -4.40
CA VAL A 44 4.99 8.43 -3.91
C VAL A 44 4.76 7.38 -5.00
N CYS A 45 4.72 7.80 -6.26
CA CYS A 45 4.66 6.91 -7.43
C CYS A 45 5.97 7.01 -8.23
N PRO A 46 6.32 6.02 -9.07
CA PRO A 46 7.45 6.13 -9.98
C PRO A 46 7.24 7.21 -11.07
N PRO A 47 8.31 7.62 -11.79
CA PRO A 47 9.70 7.17 -11.62
C PRO A 47 10.36 7.77 -10.38
N PHE A 48 11.24 7.01 -9.74
CA PHE A 48 12.09 7.50 -8.66
C PHE A 48 13.50 7.78 -9.21
N SER A 49 14.20 8.76 -8.64
CA SER A 49 15.57 9.12 -9.03
C SER A 49 16.65 8.27 -8.35
N TYR A 50 16.25 7.24 -7.60
CA TYR A 50 17.10 6.36 -6.82
C TYR A 50 16.73 4.90 -7.06
N ASP A 51 17.65 3.98 -6.75
CA ASP A 51 17.40 2.54 -6.80
C ASP A 51 16.56 2.11 -5.60
N THR A 52 15.28 1.83 -5.86
CA THR A 52 14.32 1.40 -4.84
C THR A 52 14.70 0.07 -4.21
N MET A 53 15.26 -0.87 -4.98
CA MET A 53 15.60 -2.19 -4.47
C MET A 53 16.87 -2.15 -3.62
N ALA A 54 17.85 -1.33 -3.99
CA ALA A 54 19.01 -1.06 -3.13
C ALA A 54 18.57 -0.41 -1.79
N GLU A 55 17.61 0.52 -1.82
CA GLU A 55 17.06 1.12 -0.60
C GLU A 55 16.37 0.07 0.29
N LEU A 56 15.59 -0.85 -0.28
CA LEU A 56 14.94 -1.89 0.52
C LEU A 56 15.95 -2.84 1.17
N ARG A 57 17.01 -3.22 0.46
CA ARG A 57 18.03 -4.18 0.94
C ARG A 57 18.86 -3.68 2.14
N GLN A 58 18.76 -2.42 2.54
CA GLN A 58 19.37 -1.94 3.79
C GLN A 58 18.63 -2.43 5.05
N TYR A 59 17.43 -2.98 4.87
CA TYR A 59 16.61 -3.52 5.95
C TYR A 59 16.67 -5.04 5.95
N ALA A 60 16.71 -5.64 7.13
CA ALA A 60 16.76 -7.09 7.31
C ALA A 60 15.37 -7.72 7.20
N ASN A 61 14.36 -7.03 7.72
CA ASN A 61 13.01 -7.56 7.86
C ASN A 61 11.97 -6.67 7.19
N LEU A 62 10.89 -7.32 6.76
CA LEU A 62 9.67 -6.68 6.31
C LEU A 62 8.49 -7.21 7.13
N PHE A 63 7.87 -6.33 7.91
CA PHE A 63 6.58 -6.54 8.53
C PHE A 63 5.48 -6.16 7.53
N LEU A 64 4.60 -7.10 7.20
CA LEU A 64 3.45 -6.88 6.32
C LEU A 64 2.15 -6.97 7.11
N VAL A 65 1.20 -6.16 6.71
CA VAL A 65 -0.18 -6.21 7.17
C VAL A 65 -1.13 -6.21 5.98
N ALA A 66 -2.04 -7.17 5.96
CA ALA A 66 -3.18 -7.19 5.06
C ALA A 66 -4.45 -6.91 5.86
N THR A 67 -5.08 -5.77 5.59
CA THR A 67 -6.41 -5.44 6.15
C THR A 67 -7.48 -5.85 5.16
N LYS A 68 -8.22 -6.91 5.51
CA LYS A 68 -9.36 -7.42 4.75
C LYS A 68 -10.63 -6.75 5.25
N ILE A 69 -11.39 -6.15 4.34
CA ILE A 69 -12.60 -5.37 4.62
C ILE A 69 -13.76 -6.04 3.91
N THR A 70 -14.70 -6.60 4.66
CA THR A 70 -15.85 -7.34 4.13
C THR A 70 -17.14 -6.56 4.41
N PRO A 71 -17.74 -5.91 3.40
CA PRO A 71 -19.04 -5.28 3.56
C PRO A 71 -20.14 -6.31 3.84
N ASP A 72 -21.12 -5.98 4.69
CA ASP A 72 -22.25 -6.88 4.99
C ASP A 72 -23.31 -6.90 3.86
N GLY A 73 -23.16 -6.07 2.83
CA GLY A 73 -24.06 -5.96 1.69
C GLY A 73 -23.51 -6.62 0.42
N LYS A 74 -24.41 -7.06 -0.46
CA LYS A 74 -24.10 -7.54 -1.81
C LYS A 74 -24.32 -6.41 -2.84
N GLU A 75 -23.67 -6.52 -4.00
CA GLU A 75 -23.86 -5.61 -5.14
C GLU A 75 -23.72 -4.13 -4.74
N ILE A 76 -22.74 -3.83 -3.89
CA ILE A 76 -22.46 -2.46 -3.49
C ILE A 76 -21.77 -1.75 -4.66
N PRO A 77 -22.26 -0.59 -5.12
CA PRO A 77 -21.61 0.14 -6.21
C PRO A 77 -20.17 0.52 -5.86
N PHE A 78 -19.27 0.43 -6.84
CA PHE A 78 -17.85 0.76 -6.65
C PHE A 78 -17.64 2.23 -6.23
N SER A 79 -18.57 3.12 -6.56
CA SER A 79 -18.57 4.52 -6.08
C SER A 79 -18.56 4.64 -4.56
N GLU A 80 -19.07 3.63 -3.85
CA GLU A 80 -19.12 3.59 -2.38
C GLU A 80 -17.81 3.08 -1.74
N VAL A 81 -16.81 2.67 -2.54
CA VAL A 81 -15.55 2.06 -2.04
C VAL A 81 -14.91 2.86 -0.91
N ASN A 82 -14.89 4.19 -1.04
CA ASN A 82 -14.24 5.08 -0.08
C ASN A 82 -14.91 5.08 1.30
N ARG A 83 -16.19 4.69 1.41
CA ARG A 83 -16.88 4.60 2.71
C ARG A 83 -16.32 3.47 3.58
N PHE A 84 -15.79 2.43 2.95
CA PHE A 84 -15.16 1.28 3.60
C PHE A 84 -13.65 1.44 3.65
N PHE A 85 -13.05 1.90 2.55
CA PHE A 85 -11.60 1.92 2.36
C PHE A 85 -10.91 3.06 3.11
N ARG A 86 -11.52 4.26 3.14
CA ARG A 86 -10.88 5.46 3.72
C ARG A 86 -10.64 5.36 5.23
N PRO A 87 -11.60 4.91 6.07
CA PRO A 87 -11.36 4.77 7.51
C PRO A 87 -10.22 3.80 7.82
N GLU A 88 -10.21 2.64 7.17
CA GLU A 88 -9.19 1.61 7.38
C GLU A 88 -7.81 2.03 6.87
N ARG A 89 -7.79 2.76 5.75
CA ARG A 89 -6.56 3.37 5.25
C ARG A 89 -5.98 4.38 6.24
N LEU A 90 -6.79 5.28 6.79
CA LEU A 90 -6.34 6.24 7.80
C LEU A 90 -5.76 5.53 9.03
N ARG A 91 -6.43 4.46 9.48
CA ARG A 91 -6.01 3.64 10.62
C ARG A 91 -4.66 2.98 10.36
N ILE A 92 -4.50 2.27 9.24
CA ILE A 92 -3.29 1.50 8.97
C ILE A 92 -2.10 2.37 8.57
N GLU A 93 -2.32 3.45 7.82
CA GLU A 93 -1.26 4.41 7.49
C GLU A 93 -0.71 5.08 8.76
N LYS A 94 -1.59 5.47 9.69
CA LYS A 94 -1.16 6.04 10.98
C LYS A 94 -0.36 5.01 11.78
N ARG A 95 -0.87 3.77 11.91
CA ARG A 95 -0.19 2.70 12.64
C ARG A 95 1.23 2.46 12.10
N LEU A 96 1.39 2.34 10.79
CA LEU A 96 2.71 2.08 10.20
C LEU A 96 3.67 3.26 10.32
N ARG A 97 3.18 4.51 10.26
CA ARG A 97 4.00 5.69 10.56
C ARG A 97 4.45 5.72 12.02
N ASP A 98 3.56 5.40 12.96
CA ASP A 98 3.90 5.33 14.38
C ASP A 98 4.96 4.25 14.63
N MET A 99 4.82 3.09 13.97
CA MET A 99 5.82 2.01 14.02
C MET A 99 7.16 2.43 13.39
N GLU A 100 7.15 3.12 12.26
CA GLU A 100 8.36 3.64 11.62
C GLU A 100 9.10 4.64 12.53
N MET A 101 8.37 5.53 13.22
CA MET A 101 8.97 6.44 14.21
C MET A 101 9.55 5.69 15.42
N THR A 102 8.91 4.60 15.84
CA THR A 102 9.27 3.85 17.05
C THR A 102 10.44 2.89 16.82
N TYR A 103 10.39 2.13 15.73
CA TYR A 103 11.34 1.05 15.44
C TYR A 103 12.38 1.43 14.37
N GLY A 104 12.27 2.63 13.81
CA GLY A 104 12.98 3.03 12.60
C GLY A 104 12.46 2.26 11.37
N GLY A 105 13.11 2.51 10.24
CA GLY A 105 12.79 1.82 8.99
C GLY A 105 12.07 2.70 7.98
N LYS A 106 11.34 2.06 7.08
CA LYS A 106 10.57 2.71 6.01
C LYS A 106 9.20 2.07 5.85
N ALA A 107 8.15 2.84 6.14
CA ALA A 107 6.78 2.43 5.96
C ALA A 107 6.33 2.53 4.50
N PHE A 108 5.38 1.67 4.12
CA PHE A 108 4.73 1.58 2.82
C PHE A 108 3.23 1.44 3.02
N ALA A 109 2.47 2.46 2.67
CA ALA A 109 1.05 2.51 3.00
C ALA A 109 0.18 3.32 2.02
N TYR A 110 0.71 3.73 0.86
CA TYR A 110 -0.09 4.43 -0.14
C TYR A 110 -1.12 3.50 -0.79
N ALA A 111 -2.36 3.96 -0.91
CA ALA A 111 -3.41 3.26 -1.65
C ALA A 111 -4.27 4.24 -2.47
N GLY A 112 -4.07 4.26 -3.79
CA GLY A 112 -4.90 4.99 -4.76
C GLY A 112 -4.62 6.50 -4.90
N SER A 113 -4.78 7.29 -3.83
CA SER A 113 -4.69 8.77 -3.88
C SER A 113 -3.96 9.35 -2.67
N CYS A 114 -3.45 10.59 -2.73
CA CYS A 114 -2.90 11.23 -1.54
C CYS A 114 -4.03 11.59 -0.55
N LEU A 115 -3.85 11.32 0.75
CA LEU A 115 -4.81 11.75 1.78
C LEU A 115 -4.66 13.23 2.18
N TYR A 116 -3.52 13.84 1.86
CA TYR A 116 -3.10 15.14 2.37
C TYR A 116 -3.16 16.27 1.33
N CYS A 117 -3.17 15.92 0.05
CA CYS A 117 -3.32 16.89 -1.04
C CYS A 117 -4.66 16.68 -1.73
N PRO A 118 -5.39 17.76 -2.09
CA PRO A 118 -6.46 17.68 -3.06
C PRO A 118 -5.98 17.02 -4.36
N GLU A 119 -6.88 16.30 -5.04
CA GLU A 119 -6.56 15.62 -6.29
C GLU A 119 -6.02 16.62 -7.34
N GLY A 120 -4.97 16.22 -8.06
CA GLY A 120 -4.35 17.06 -9.09
C GLY A 120 -3.50 18.22 -8.58
N THR A 121 -3.28 18.35 -7.27
CA THR A 121 -2.50 19.47 -6.68
C THR A 121 -1.13 19.08 -6.12
N CYS A 122 -0.64 17.88 -6.43
CA CYS A 122 0.64 17.42 -5.91
C CYS A 122 1.79 18.31 -6.42
N SER A 123 2.67 18.75 -5.51
CA SER A 123 3.81 19.62 -5.82
C SER A 123 4.81 19.00 -6.80
N ARG A 124 4.73 17.68 -7.03
CA ARG A 124 5.51 17.00 -8.07
C ARG A 124 5.24 17.56 -9.46
N LEU A 125 4.01 17.99 -9.73
CA LEU A 125 3.63 18.59 -11.02
C LEU A 125 4.44 19.87 -11.32
N ASP A 126 4.86 20.56 -10.28
CA ASP A 126 5.67 21.78 -10.34
C ASP A 126 7.17 21.51 -10.08
N ASN A 127 7.59 20.24 -10.03
CA ASN A 127 8.93 19.79 -9.63
C ASN A 127 9.37 20.31 -8.24
N GLN A 128 8.43 20.60 -7.35
CA GLN A 128 8.72 21.06 -5.99
C GLN A 128 8.63 19.90 -4.99
N PRO A 129 9.45 19.90 -3.92
CA PRO A 129 9.41 18.86 -2.88
C PRO A 129 8.00 18.58 -2.36
N CYS A 130 7.78 17.37 -1.85
CA CYS A 130 6.50 17.02 -1.22
C CYS A 130 6.21 18.00 -0.08
N ARG A 131 4.95 18.45 0.03
CA ARG A 131 4.49 19.34 1.12
C ARG A 131 4.29 18.62 2.47
N HIS A 132 4.31 17.28 2.45
CA HIS A 132 4.03 16.43 3.62
C HIS A 132 5.01 15.24 3.72
N PRO A 133 6.33 15.45 3.63
CA PRO A 133 7.32 14.37 3.58
C PRO A 133 7.25 13.44 4.81
N GLU A 134 6.87 13.96 5.97
CA GLU A 134 6.69 13.24 7.21
C GLU A 134 5.44 12.33 7.23
N LEU A 135 4.44 12.60 6.37
CA LEU A 135 3.15 11.90 6.36
C LEU A 135 3.00 10.89 5.22
N VAL A 136 3.50 11.20 4.02
CA VAL A 136 3.26 10.37 2.84
C VAL A 136 4.30 9.26 2.75
N ARG A 137 3.84 8.02 2.54
CA ARG A 137 4.68 6.85 2.29
C ARG A 137 4.32 6.22 0.95
N PRO A 138 5.27 5.61 0.21
CA PRO A 138 4.99 4.87 -1.03
C PRO A 138 4.11 3.65 -0.82
N SER A 139 3.59 3.08 -1.92
CA SER A 139 3.00 1.73 -1.91
C SER A 139 4.09 0.71 -2.21
N LEU A 140 3.89 -0.55 -1.79
CA LEU A 140 4.82 -1.64 -2.13
C LEU A 140 4.93 -1.82 -3.66
N GLU A 141 3.80 -1.70 -4.37
CA GLU A 141 3.76 -1.82 -5.85
C GLU A 141 4.53 -0.70 -6.55
N SER A 142 4.57 0.51 -5.96
CA SER A 142 5.34 1.62 -6.53
C SER A 142 6.84 1.28 -6.60
N TYR A 143 7.30 0.36 -5.75
CA TYR A 143 8.67 -0.16 -5.73
C TYR A 143 8.83 -1.43 -6.57
N GLY A 144 7.74 -1.94 -7.16
CA GLY A 144 7.75 -3.10 -8.03
C GLY A 144 7.52 -4.44 -7.32
N LEU A 145 6.86 -4.42 -6.16
CA LEU A 145 6.53 -5.60 -5.37
C LEU A 145 5.14 -6.12 -5.72
N ASP A 146 5.01 -7.44 -5.85
CA ASP A 146 3.79 -8.13 -6.29
C ASP A 146 2.81 -8.36 -5.15
N LEU A 147 1.80 -7.49 -5.05
CA LEU A 147 0.77 -7.61 -4.02
C LEU A 147 -0.22 -8.75 -4.26
N GLY A 148 -0.45 -9.15 -5.51
CA GLY A 148 -1.33 -10.27 -5.83
C GLY A 148 -0.74 -11.59 -5.33
N LYS A 149 0.55 -11.80 -5.62
CA LYS A 149 1.32 -12.94 -5.11
C LYS A 149 1.51 -12.87 -3.59
N THR A 150 1.74 -11.67 -3.05
CA THR A 150 1.87 -11.46 -1.59
C THR A 150 0.59 -11.87 -0.86
N ALA A 151 -0.57 -11.45 -1.35
CA ALA A 151 -1.87 -11.83 -0.78
C ALA A 151 -2.06 -13.35 -0.77
N SER A 152 -1.87 -13.99 -1.92
CA SER A 152 -2.14 -15.42 -2.07
C SER A 152 -1.15 -16.30 -1.31
N GLU A 153 0.16 -16.03 -1.40
CA GLU A 153 1.18 -16.89 -0.81
C GLU A 153 1.46 -16.62 0.67
N LEU A 154 1.35 -15.37 1.13
CA LEU A 154 1.67 -15.02 2.52
C LEU A 154 0.44 -14.89 3.42
N PHE A 155 -0.70 -14.47 2.88
CA PHE A 155 -1.93 -14.28 3.65
C PHE A 155 -3.00 -15.33 3.37
N GLY A 156 -2.81 -16.17 2.36
CA GLY A 156 -3.70 -17.30 2.06
C GLY A 156 -5.02 -16.90 1.40
N PHE A 157 -5.12 -15.69 0.83
CA PHE A 157 -6.29 -15.26 0.07
C PHE A 157 -5.92 -14.36 -1.11
N PRO A 158 -6.63 -14.43 -2.25
CA PRO A 158 -6.32 -13.61 -3.42
C PRO A 158 -6.71 -12.14 -3.21
N LEU A 159 -6.07 -11.24 -3.96
CA LEU A 159 -6.63 -9.90 -4.17
C LEU A 159 -7.84 -10.00 -5.09
N LEU A 160 -8.95 -9.37 -4.69
CA LEU A 160 -10.14 -9.26 -5.50
C LEU A 160 -10.27 -7.87 -6.09
N TRP A 161 -10.81 -7.82 -7.30
CA TRP A 161 -11.10 -6.59 -8.03
C TRP A 161 -12.61 -6.45 -8.20
N GLY A 162 -13.08 -5.20 -8.26
CA GLY A 162 -14.48 -4.95 -8.59
C GLY A 162 -14.81 -5.47 -9.98
N ASN A 163 -16.04 -5.96 -10.15
CA ASN A 163 -16.55 -6.46 -11.42
C ASN A 163 -17.90 -5.81 -11.72
N ASP A 164 -18.17 -5.50 -12.99
CA ASP A 164 -19.44 -4.91 -13.47
C ASP A 164 -19.90 -3.65 -12.70
N GLY A 165 -18.95 -2.84 -12.22
CA GLY A 165 -19.24 -1.62 -11.46
C GLY A 165 -19.55 -1.82 -9.98
N TYR A 166 -19.42 -3.04 -9.46
CA TYR A 166 -19.65 -3.39 -8.06
C TYR A 166 -18.35 -3.69 -7.30
N LEU A 167 -18.41 -3.56 -5.97
CA LEU A 167 -17.32 -4.00 -5.10
C LEU A 167 -17.17 -5.53 -5.14
N PRO A 168 -15.93 -6.04 -4.98
CA PRO A 168 -15.72 -7.46 -4.71
C PRO A 168 -16.29 -7.87 -3.35
N GLU A 169 -16.33 -9.17 -3.08
CA GLU A 169 -16.73 -9.75 -1.79
C GLU A 169 -15.96 -9.13 -0.60
N TYR A 170 -14.70 -8.77 -0.81
CA TYR A 170 -13.89 -8.04 0.15
C TYR A 170 -12.87 -7.14 -0.55
N LEU A 171 -12.57 -6.03 0.10
CA LEU A 171 -11.46 -5.15 -0.25
C LEU A 171 -10.23 -5.53 0.56
N THR A 172 -9.04 -5.28 0.02
CA THR A 172 -7.79 -5.55 0.73
C THR A 172 -6.87 -4.34 0.64
N LEU A 173 -6.31 -3.94 1.78
CA LEU A 173 -5.16 -3.05 1.87
C LEU A 173 -3.95 -3.89 2.25
N ILE A 174 -2.88 -3.87 1.45
CA ILE A 174 -1.60 -4.47 1.84
C ILE A 174 -0.59 -3.36 2.03
N CYS A 175 -0.07 -3.27 3.24
CA CYS A 175 0.89 -2.26 3.66
C CYS A 175 2.04 -2.95 4.42
N GLY A 176 3.13 -2.24 4.64
CA GLY A 176 4.24 -2.83 5.38
C GLY A 176 5.26 -1.82 5.90
N LEU A 177 6.21 -2.32 6.67
CA LEU A 177 7.33 -1.59 7.23
C LEU A 177 8.59 -2.43 7.05
N PHE A 178 9.56 -1.90 6.30
CA PHE A 178 10.90 -2.47 6.26
C PHE A 178 11.69 -1.94 7.45
N HIS A 179 12.36 -2.81 8.22
CA HIS A 179 13.03 -2.42 9.46
C HIS A 179 14.20 -3.34 9.84
N ASN A 180 15.03 -2.85 10.77
CA ASN A 180 16.13 -3.60 11.40
C ASN A 180 15.89 -3.88 12.88
N GLY A 181 14.91 -3.22 13.51
CA GLY A 181 14.59 -3.42 14.93
C GLY A 181 13.88 -4.74 15.19
N LYS A 182 13.97 -5.26 16.43
CA LYS A 182 13.07 -6.32 16.90
C LYS A 182 11.72 -5.69 17.18
N MET A 183 10.67 -6.16 16.49
CA MET A 183 9.30 -5.82 16.83
C MET A 183 8.81 -6.85 17.84
N ASP A 184 8.32 -6.40 18.99
CA ASP A 184 7.59 -7.27 19.89
C ASP A 184 6.18 -7.45 19.28
N CYS A 185 5.88 -8.68 18.85
CA CYS A 185 4.59 -9.08 18.30
C CYS A 185 3.57 -9.35 19.41
#